data_AF-L2FKU2-F1
#
_entry.id   AF-L2FKU2-F1
#
_cell.length_a   1.000
_cell.length_b   1.000
_cell.length_c   1.000
_cell.angle_alpha   90.00
_cell.angle_beta   90.00
_cell.angle_gamma   90.00
#
_symmetry.space_group_name_H-M   'P 1'
#
loop_
_entity.id
_entity.type
_entity.pdbx_description
1 polymer ?
#
loop_
_entity_poly.entity_id
_entity_poly.type
_entity_poly.pdbx_seq_one_letter_code
_entity_poly.pdbx_strand_id
1 'polypeptide(L)'
;MKSKGSQILRFNNTQQSAIDLLWEVAGLPPVVLQVQKEMVEQGLDVVHTTAGVALNHGLADLRAEFEKEIESWVERQEKARLEQNEVLRQVLEKKEAEKKAFVRELMDKQAALRAENREGRRRQEQEFTDQYIRMEREKKTLNDRIQLLEKQSQLEQDATRTRMDQVMEDFNKVMAQLKDEKAGASQNSAKVASLEKEKMEVEAMGLKWKAEMDRLTQEMQRLQEQQKLSSASEKAYLDSRILQLQAQKTSSTSSFWASLTSLTQLGEFVLKLLEEVA
;
A
#
# COMPACT_ATOMS: atom_id res chain seq x y z
N MET A 1 -86.07 -39.87 -51.70
CA MET A 1 -85.63 -40.87 -50.69
C MET A 1 -86.01 -42.33 -51.02
N LYS A 2 -86.77 -42.64 -52.08
CA LYS A 2 -86.95 -44.04 -52.56
C LYS A 2 -85.74 -44.61 -53.32
N SER A 3 -84.76 -43.78 -53.73
CA SER A 3 -83.63 -44.20 -54.55
C SER A 3 -82.40 -44.71 -53.79
N LYS A 4 -82.42 -44.75 -52.45
CA LYS A 4 -81.29 -45.22 -51.62
C LYS A 4 -81.60 -46.52 -50.84
N GLY A 5 -82.57 -47.32 -51.31
CA GLY A 5 -82.80 -48.68 -50.80
C GLY A 5 -83.38 -48.80 -49.38
N SER A 6 -83.67 -47.69 -48.68
CA SER A 6 -84.30 -47.72 -47.35
C SER A 6 -85.67 -47.02 -47.37
N GLN A 7 -86.73 -47.74 -47.03
CA GLN A 7 -88.08 -47.20 -46.84
C GLN A 7 -88.55 -47.49 -45.41
N ILE A 8 -88.96 -46.44 -44.69
CA ILE A 8 -89.53 -46.58 -43.35
C ILE A 8 -91.05 -46.65 -43.53
N LEU A 9 -91.62 -47.79 -43.17
CA LEU A 9 -93.07 -48.01 -43.19
C LEU A 9 -93.61 -48.03 -41.75
N ARG A 10 -94.76 -47.41 -41.54
CA ARG A 10 -95.37 -47.30 -40.20
C ARG A 10 -96.52 -48.29 -40.07
N PHE A 11 -96.45 -49.15 -39.06
CA PHE A 11 -97.51 -50.10 -38.72
C PHE A 11 -98.63 -49.40 -37.95
N ASN A 12 -99.88 -49.52 -38.43
CA ASN A 12 -101.04 -48.83 -37.85
C ASN A 12 -101.89 -49.72 -36.92
N ASN A 13 -101.29 -50.77 -36.33
CA ASN A 13 -101.93 -51.65 -35.34
C ASN A 13 -103.22 -52.37 -35.81
N THR A 14 -103.44 -52.47 -37.12
CA THR A 14 -104.52 -53.26 -37.73
C THR A 14 -103.95 -54.49 -38.43
N GLN A 15 -104.68 -55.59 -38.42
CA GLN A 15 -104.24 -56.84 -39.06
C GLN A 15 -104.02 -56.67 -40.57
N GLN A 16 -104.87 -55.85 -41.21
CA GLN A 16 -104.71 -55.48 -42.62
C GLN A 16 -103.40 -54.71 -42.86
N SER A 17 -103.05 -53.75 -42.01
CA SER A 17 -101.76 -53.03 -42.11
C SER A 17 -100.55 -53.96 -41.95
N ALA A 18 -100.63 -55.02 -41.14
CA ALA A 18 -99.52 -55.98 -41.02
C ALA A 18 -99.37 -56.82 -42.30
N ILE A 19 -100.50 -57.26 -42.87
CA ILE A 19 -100.53 -58.05 -44.09
C ILE A 19 -99.99 -57.23 -45.27
N ASP A 20 -100.39 -55.97 -45.39
CA ASP A 20 -99.92 -55.06 -46.44
C ASP A 20 -98.40 -54.83 -46.37
N LEU A 21 -97.85 -54.65 -45.16
CA LEU A 21 -96.40 -54.53 -44.95
C LEU A 21 -95.65 -55.82 -45.30
N LEU A 22 -96.20 -56.97 -44.93
CA LEU A 22 -95.62 -58.28 -45.26
C LEU A 22 -95.59 -58.50 -46.77
N TRP A 23 -96.65 -58.13 -47.49
CA TRP A 23 -96.66 -58.21 -48.95
C TRP A 23 -95.67 -57.26 -49.62
N GLU A 24 -95.51 -56.04 -49.10
CA GLU A 24 -94.54 -55.07 -49.63
C GLU A 24 -93.10 -55.55 -49.41
N VAL A 25 -92.80 -56.21 -48.28
CA VAL A 25 -91.47 -56.77 -48.00
C VAL A 25 -91.21 -58.09 -48.73
N ALA A 26 -92.20 -58.99 -48.78
CA ALA A 26 -92.05 -60.31 -49.39
C ALA A 26 -91.79 -60.26 -50.91
N GLY A 27 -92.20 -59.17 -51.58
CA GLY A 27 -91.96 -58.96 -53.01
C GLY A 27 -90.63 -58.27 -53.35
N LEU A 28 -89.86 -57.79 -52.37
CA LEU A 28 -88.61 -57.06 -52.65
C LEU A 28 -87.44 -58.02 -52.86
N PRO A 29 -86.66 -57.86 -53.96
CA PRO A 29 -85.46 -58.66 -54.17
C PRO A 29 -84.41 -58.32 -53.09
N PRO A 30 -83.63 -59.31 -52.59
CA PRO A 30 -82.57 -59.04 -51.64
C PRO A 30 -81.52 -58.13 -52.29
N VAL A 31 -81.38 -56.91 -51.78
CA VAL A 31 -80.33 -55.98 -52.20
C VAL A 31 -79.08 -56.27 -51.37
N VAL A 32 -78.20 -57.11 -51.89
CA VAL A 32 -76.90 -57.40 -51.30
C VAL A 32 -75.87 -56.34 -51.72
N LEU A 33 -74.98 -55.96 -50.80
CA LEU A 33 -73.88 -55.07 -51.14
C LEU A 33 -72.94 -55.76 -52.14
N GLN A 34 -72.36 -55.00 -53.06
CA GLN A 34 -71.49 -55.55 -54.10
C GLN A 34 -70.31 -56.34 -53.52
N VAL A 35 -69.73 -55.90 -52.40
CA VAL A 35 -68.66 -56.63 -51.68
C VAL A 35 -69.16 -57.95 -51.10
N GLN A 36 -70.39 -58.00 -50.56
CA GLN A 36 -70.98 -59.22 -50.04
C GLN A 36 -71.28 -60.23 -51.15
N LYS A 37 -71.69 -59.73 -52.33
CA LYS A 37 -71.86 -60.54 -53.54
C LYS A 37 -70.53 -61.14 -54.00
N GLU A 38 -69.49 -60.32 -54.09
CA GLU A 38 -68.13 -60.74 -54.48
C GLU A 38 -67.52 -61.74 -53.49
N MET A 39 -67.71 -61.56 -52.18
CA MET A 39 -67.17 -62.46 -51.17
C MET A 39 -67.94 -63.79 -51.04
N VAL A 40 -69.27 -63.74 -51.05
CA VAL A 40 -70.11 -64.91 -50.74
C VAL A 40 -70.47 -65.72 -51.98
N GLU A 41 -70.77 -65.06 -53.11
CA GLU A 41 -71.17 -65.75 -54.34
C GLU A 41 -69.99 -66.08 -55.25
N GLN A 42 -68.95 -65.24 -55.28
CA GLN A 42 -67.76 -65.43 -56.13
C GLN A 42 -66.56 -65.99 -55.37
N GLY A 43 -66.66 -66.16 -54.05
CA GLY A 43 -65.61 -66.71 -53.19
C GLY A 43 -64.33 -65.88 -53.16
N LEU A 44 -64.41 -64.58 -53.52
CA LEU A 44 -63.25 -63.70 -53.53
C LEU A 44 -62.87 -63.30 -52.10
N ASP A 45 -61.59 -63.37 -51.79
CA ASP A 45 -61.05 -62.85 -50.54
C ASP A 45 -61.21 -61.31 -50.50
N VAL A 46 -61.34 -60.74 -49.30
CA VAL A 46 -61.60 -59.31 -49.05
C VAL A 46 -60.63 -58.42 -49.82
N VAL A 47 -59.36 -58.85 -49.91
CA VAL A 47 -58.26 -58.14 -50.59
C VAL A 47 -58.49 -58.01 -52.11
N HIS A 48 -59.17 -58.98 -52.72
CA HIS A 48 -59.42 -59.05 -54.16
C HIS A 48 -60.81 -58.54 -54.56
N THR A 49 -61.62 -58.10 -53.60
CA THR A 49 -62.89 -57.42 -53.89
C THR A 49 -62.64 -56.03 -54.51
N THR A 50 -63.60 -55.52 -55.28
CA THR A 50 -63.50 -54.20 -55.91
C THR A 50 -63.24 -53.09 -54.88
N ALA A 51 -63.86 -53.20 -53.70
CA ALA A 51 -63.63 -52.29 -52.58
C ALA A 51 -62.26 -52.48 -51.93
N GLY A 52 -61.78 -53.72 -51.82
CA GLY A 52 -60.44 -54.05 -51.31
C GLY A 52 -59.32 -53.51 -52.21
N VAL A 53 -59.47 -53.63 -53.54
CA VAL A 53 -58.52 -53.07 -54.52
C VAL A 53 -58.51 -51.54 -54.45
N ALA A 54 -59.68 -50.90 -54.41
CA ALA A 54 -59.77 -49.43 -54.28
C ALA A 54 -59.16 -48.92 -52.96
N LEU A 55 -59.40 -49.63 -51.85
CA LEU A 55 -58.82 -49.30 -50.55
C LEU A 55 -57.30 -49.50 -50.55
N ASN A 56 -56.80 -50.57 -51.16
CA ASN A 56 -55.37 -50.84 -51.27
C ASN A 56 -54.65 -49.78 -52.12
N HIS A 57 -55.27 -49.32 -53.21
CA HIS A 57 -54.75 -48.18 -53.98
C HIS A 57 -54.71 -46.91 -53.14
N GLY A 58 -55.79 -46.56 -52.44
CA GLY A 58 -55.80 -45.40 -51.54
C GLY A 58 -54.77 -45.50 -50.41
N LEU A 59 -54.55 -46.71 -49.86
CA LEU A 59 -53.50 -46.95 -48.87
C LEU A 59 -52.09 -46.86 -49.46
N ALA A 60 -51.89 -47.27 -50.72
CA ALA A 60 -50.62 -47.15 -51.41
C ALA A 60 -50.27 -45.69 -51.72
N ASP A 61 -51.26 -44.91 -52.19
CA ASP A 61 -51.10 -43.48 -52.44
C ASP A 61 -50.78 -42.72 -51.14
N LEU A 62 -51.51 -43.02 -50.07
CA LEU A 62 -51.26 -42.42 -48.75
C LEU A 62 -49.89 -42.79 -48.19
N ARG A 63 -49.43 -44.03 -48.39
CA ARG A 63 -48.07 -44.45 -48.04
C ARG A 63 -47.02 -43.66 -48.82
N ALA A 64 -47.22 -43.48 -50.12
CA ALA A 64 -46.32 -42.71 -50.96
C ALA A 64 -46.28 -41.21 -50.58
N GLU A 65 -47.41 -40.64 -50.16
CA GLU A 65 -47.47 -39.29 -49.61
C GLU A 65 -46.68 -39.17 -48.30
N PHE A 66 -46.88 -40.09 -47.36
CA PHE A 66 -46.13 -40.07 -46.09
C PHE A 66 -44.64 -40.35 -46.27
N GLU A 67 -44.26 -41.23 -47.18
CA GLU A 67 -42.86 -41.53 -47.48
C GLU A 67 -42.14 -40.27 -48.00
N LYS A 68 -42.75 -39.56 -48.96
CA LYS A 68 -42.25 -38.27 -49.43
C LYS A 68 -42.20 -37.22 -48.32
N GLU A 69 -43.18 -37.20 -47.44
CA GLU A 69 -43.19 -36.27 -46.32
C GLU A 69 -42.00 -36.55 -45.40
N ILE A 70 -41.78 -37.81 -45.02
CA ILE A 70 -40.64 -38.24 -44.18
C ILE A 70 -39.31 -37.89 -44.85
N GLU A 71 -39.13 -38.17 -46.14
CA GLU A 71 -37.93 -37.77 -46.88
C GLU A 71 -37.69 -36.26 -46.80
N SER A 72 -38.73 -35.45 -47.03
CA SER A 72 -38.63 -33.99 -46.93
C SER A 72 -38.28 -33.50 -45.52
N TRP A 73 -38.73 -34.21 -44.48
CA TRP A 73 -38.42 -33.90 -43.08
C TRP A 73 -36.96 -34.24 -42.77
N VAL A 74 -36.47 -35.39 -43.24
CA VAL A 74 -35.08 -35.81 -43.08
C VAL A 74 -34.14 -34.83 -43.77
N GLU A 75 -34.43 -34.43 -45.01
CA GLU A 75 -33.62 -33.44 -45.72
C GLU A 75 -33.58 -32.08 -45.00
N ARG A 76 -34.72 -31.61 -44.49
CA ARG A 76 -34.80 -30.36 -43.71
C ARG A 76 -33.99 -30.46 -42.42
N GLN A 77 -34.06 -31.60 -41.74
CA GLN A 77 -33.31 -31.84 -40.50
C GLN A 77 -31.80 -31.83 -40.76
N GLU A 78 -31.35 -32.47 -41.84
CA GLU A 78 -29.93 -32.53 -42.19
C GLU A 78 -29.37 -31.16 -42.58
N LYS A 79 -30.13 -30.36 -43.35
CA LYS A 79 -29.78 -28.97 -43.66
C LYS A 79 -29.67 -28.11 -42.40
N ALA A 80 -30.65 -28.19 -41.50
CA ALA A 80 -30.63 -27.47 -40.24
C ALA A 80 -29.41 -27.85 -39.37
N ARG A 81 -29.03 -29.14 -39.36
CA ARG A 81 -27.85 -29.63 -38.64
C ARG A 81 -26.56 -29.04 -39.21
N LEU A 82 -26.41 -28.99 -40.53
CA LEU A 82 -25.25 -28.41 -41.20
C LEU A 82 -25.15 -26.90 -40.96
N GLU A 83 -26.26 -26.16 -41.07
CA GLU A 83 -26.32 -24.73 -40.80
C GLU A 83 -25.98 -24.41 -39.34
N GLN A 84 -26.53 -25.18 -38.39
CA GLN A 84 -26.22 -25.01 -36.97
C GLN A 84 -24.73 -25.25 -36.68
N ASN A 85 -24.12 -26.25 -37.32
CA ASN A 85 -22.69 -26.51 -37.21
C ASN A 85 -21.84 -25.35 -37.75
N GLU A 86 -22.21 -24.76 -38.88
CA GLU A 86 -21.47 -23.64 -39.46
C GLU A 86 -21.60 -22.37 -38.61
N VAL A 87 -22.81 -22.05 -38.11
CA VAL A 87 -23.02 -20.94 -37.17
C VAL A 87 -22.21 -21.14 -35.90
N LEU A 88 -22.21 -22.36 -35.35
CA LEU A 88 -21.43 -22.66 -34.15
C LEU A 88 -19.93 -22.49 -34.41
N ARG A 89 -19.44 -22.92 -35.58
CA ARG A 89 -18.03 -22.73 -35.97
C ARG A 89 -17.65 -21.26 -36.03
N GLN A 90 -18.49 -20.43 -36.66
CA GLN A 90 -18.26 -18.99 -36.76
C GLN A 90 -18.27 -18.30 -35.38
N VAL A 91 -19.18 -18.71 -34.49
CA VAL A 91 -19.23 -18.18 -33.12
C VAL A 91 -17.97 -18.56 -32.34
N LEU A 92 -17.52 -19.82 -32.46
CA LEU A 92 -16.30 -20.29 -31.81
C LEU A 92 -15.07 -19.54 -32.33
N GLU A 93 -14.92 -19.39 -33.65
CA GLU A 93 -13.83 -18.63 -34.25
C GLU A 93 -13.82 -17.17 -33.78
N LYS A 94 -14.98 -16.52 -33.74
CA LYS A 94 -15.11 -15.15 -33.23
C LYS A 94 -14.73 -15.06 -31.76
N LYS A 95 -15.18 -16.00 -30.93
CA LYS A 95 -14.87 -16.04 -29.49
C LYS A 95 -13.39 -16.33 -29.23
N GLU A 96 -12.77 -17.16 -30.05
CA GLU A 96 -11.32 -17.38 -29.99
C GLU A 96 -10.54 -16.13 -30.38
N ALA A 97 -10.96 -15.43 -31.43
CA ALA A 97 -10.33 -14.18 -31.86
C ALA A 97 -10.45 -13.10 -30.77
N GLU A 98 -11.64 -12.92 -30.18
CA GLU A 98 -11.88 -12.01 -29.06
C GLU A 98 -10.99 -12.36 -27.86
N LYS A 99 -10.92 -13.63 -27.46
CA LYS A 99 -10.07 -14.07 -26.35
C LYS A 99 -8.58 -13.86 -26.65
N LYS A 100 -8.12 -14.16 -27.86
CA LYS A 100 -6.72 -13.96 -28.26
C LYS A 100 -6.36 -12.47 -28.24
N ALA A 101 -7.24 -11.60 -28.70
CA ALA A 101 -7.05 -10.15 -28.64
C ALA A 101 -6.99 -9.65 -27.18
N PHE A 102 -7.90 -10.12 -26.33
CA PHE A 102 -7.92 -9.77 -24.91
C PHE A 102 -6.65 -10.21 -24.17
N VAL A 103 -6.15 -11.42 -24.44
CA VAL A 103 -4.89 -11.91 -23.85
C VAL A 103 -3.71 -11.06 -24.28
N ARG A 104 -3.64 -10.66 -25.56
CA ARG A 104 -2.58 -9.76 -26.04
C ARG A 104 -2.63 -8.40 -25.33
N GLU A 105 -3.81 -7.81 -25.23
CA GLU A 105 -3.99 -6.52 -24.53
C GLU A 105 -3.57 -6.62 -23.05
N LEU A 106 -3.90 -7.72 -22.37
CA LEU A 106 -3.44 -7.96 -21.00
C LEU A 106 -1.92 -8.10 -20.90
N MET A 107 -1.28 -8.81 -21.84
CA MET A 107 0.17 -8.95 -21.87
C MET A 107 0.85 -7.60 -22.10
N ASP A 108 0.32 -6.77 -23.01
CA ASP A 108 0.83 -5.43 -23.29
C ASP A 108 0.68 -4.52 -22.06
N LYS A 109 -0.48 -4.54 -21.39
CA LYS A 109 -0.69 -3.83 -20.12
C LYS A 109 0.27 -4.30 -19.03
N GLN A 110 0.48 -5.61 -18.90
CA GLN A 110 1.42 -6.15 -17.91
C GLN A 110 2.87 -5.74 -18.23
N ALA A 111 3.24 -5.72 -19.51
CA ALA A 111 4.56 -5.26 -19.95
C ALA A 111 4.75 -3.76 -19.65
N ALA A 112 3.75 -2.93 -19.96
CA ALA A 112 3.75 -1.50 -19.65
C ALA A 112 3.88 -1.23 -18.14
N LEU A 113 3.06 -1.90 -17.31
CA LEU A 113 3.14 -1.78 -15.85
C LEU A 113 4.49 -2.23 -15.29
N ARG A 114 5.09 -3.28 -15.85
CA ARG A 114 6.44 -3.73 -15.45
C ARG A 114 7.51 -2.71 -15.83
N ALA A 115 7.39 -2.04 -16.98
CA ALA A 115 8.30 -0.98 -17.38
C ALA A 115 8.17 0.23 -16.46
N GLU A 116 6.93 0.68 -16.19
CA GLU A 116 6.64 1.79 -15.28
C GLU A 116 7.15 1.51 -13.86
N ASN A 117 6.89 0.32 -13.31
CA ASN A 117 7.38 -0.06 -11.98
C ASN A 117 8.91 -0.10 -11.91
N ARG A 118 9.60 -0.52 -12.99
CA ARG A 118 11.06 -0.48 -13.05
C ARG A 118 11.58 0.94 -13.05
N GLU A 119 10.96 1.85 -13.80
CA GLU A 119 11.33 3.26 -13.80
C GLU A 119 11.04 3.95 -12.47
N GLY A 120 9.85 3.72 -11.89
CA GLY A 120 9.49 4.24 -10.58
C GLY A 120 10.46 3.80 -9.49
N ARG A 121 10.82 2.51 -9.50
CA ARG A 121 11.81 1.97 -8.55
C ARG A 121 13.19 2.59 -8.75
N ARG A 122 13.65 2.77 -10.00
CA ARG A 122 14.93 3.46 -10.27
C ARG A 122 14.92 4.91 -9.78
N ARG A 123 13.82 5.64 -9.96
CA ARG A 123 13.69 7.02 -9.45
C ARG A 123 13.74 7.05 -7.92
N GLN A 124 13.01 6.17 -7.25
CA GLN A 124 13.03 6.07 -5.79
C GLN A 124 14.42 5.69 -5.26
N GLU A 125 15.09 4.73 -5.90
CA GLU A 125 16.45 4.34 -5.52
C GLU A 125 17.44 5.50 -5.72
N GLN A 126 17.31 6.27 -6.81
CA GLN A 126 18.11 7.49 -7.03
C GLN A 126 17.84 8.56 -5.98
N GLU A 127 16.57 8.88 -5.70
CA GLU A 127 16.19 9.85 -4.67
C GLU A 127 16.71 9.46 -3.28
N PHE A 128 16.60 8.17 -2.93
CA PHE A 128 17.12 7.66 -1.66
C PHE A 128 18.65 7.73 -1.60
N THR A 129 19.32 7.40 -2.70
CA THR A 129 20.79 7.51 -2.81
C THR A 129 21.23 8.96 -2.67
N ASP A 130 20.56 9.89 -3.34
CA ASP A 130 20.84 11.32 -3.27
C ASP A 130 20.62 11.88 -1.85
N GLN A 131 19.52 11.49 -1.20
CA GLN A 131 19.25 11.85 0.20
C GLN A 131 20.31 11.28 1.14
N TYR A 132 20.72 10.03 0.93
CA TYR A 132 21.76 9.39 1.72
C TYR A 132 23.10 10.14 1.58
N ILE A 133 23.52 10.45 0.35
CA ILE A 133 24.76 11.20 0.09
C ILE A 133 24.70 12.59 0.74
N ARG A 134 23.56 13.29 0.68
CA ARG A 134 23.38 14.59 1.35
C ARG A 134 23.52 14.47 2.86
N MET A 135 22.81 13.52 3.48
CA MET A 135 22.91 13.29 4.92
C MET A 135 24.32 12.89 5.35
N GLU A 136 25.03 12.10 4.55
CA GLU A 136 26.40 11.70 4.84
C GLU A 136 27.37 12.88 4.77
N ARG A 137 27.19 13.78 3.79
CA ARG A 137 27.92 15.05 3.72
C ARG A 137 27.61 15.94 4.91
N GLU A 138 26.34 16.11 5.27
CA GLU A 138 25.93 16.91 6.43
C GLU A 138 26.54 16.34 7.72
N LYS A 139 26.45 15.03 7.94
CA LYS A 139 27.11 14.36 9.07
C LYS A 139 28.60 14.63 9.12
N LYS A 140 29.29 14.54 7.98
CA LYS A 140 30.72 14.83 7.90
C LYS A 140 31.00 16.29 8.29
N THR A 141 30.25 17.24 7.75
CA THR A 141 30.42 18.67 8.10
C THR A 141 30.15 18.96 9.58
N LEU A 142 29.14 18.32 10.16
CA LEU A 142 28.85 18.44 11.59
C LEU A 142 29.98 17.85 12.44
N ASN A 143 30.48 16.67 12.07
CA ASN A 143 31.59 16.03 12.75
C ASN A 143 32.87 16.88 12.69
N ASP A 144 33.19 17.45 11.52
CA ASP A 144 34.34 18.36 11.36
C ASP A 144 34.19 19.61 12.25
N ARG A 145 32.96 20.14 12.37
CA ARG A 145 32.67 21.29 13.25
C ARG A 145 32.78 20.94 14.74
N ILE A 146 32.32 19.76 15.14
CA ILE A 146 32.48 19.25 16.51
C ILE A 146 33.97 19.13 16.84
N GLN A 147 34.77 18.52 15.96
CA GLN A 147 36.21 18.40 16.17
C GLN A 147 36.92 19.76 16.27
N LEU A 148 36.49 20.74 15.48
CA LEU A 148 37.02 22.10 15.55
C LEU A 148 36.70 22.75 16.91
N LEU A 149 35.44 22.65 17.37
CA LEU A 149 35.01 23.19 18.66
C LEU A 149 35.72 22.50 19.84
N GLU A 150 35.94 21.19 19.77
CA GLU A 150 36.70 20.46 20.78
C GLU A 150 38.14 20.96 20.88
N LYS A 151 38.81 21.16 19.73
CA LYS A 151 40.16 21.74 19.70
C LYS A 151 40.18 23.16 20.28
N GLN A 152 39.20 23.99 19.93
CA GLN A 152 39.10 25.34 20.49
C GLN A 152 38.89 25.31 22.01
N SER A 153 37.98 24.48 22.51
CA SER A 153 37.76 24.32 23.95
C SER A 153 39.01 23.82 24.69
N GLN A 154 39.79 22.92 24.09
CA GLN A 154 41.07 22.46 24.68
C GLN A 154 42.09 23.59 24.74
N LEU A 155 42.27 24.34 23.65
CA LEU A 155 43.16 25.49 23.62
C LEU A 155 42.75 26.58 24.63
N GLU A 156 41.44 26.85 24.77
CA GLU A 156 40.92 27.77 25.78
C GLU A 156 41.16 27.26 27.21
N GLN A 157 41.01 25.97 27.47
CA GLN A 157 41.34 25.37 28.77
C GLN A 157 42.84 25.50 29.10
N ASP A 158 43.71 25.25 28.13
CA ASP A 158 45.15 25.36 28.33
C ASP A 158 45.59 26.82 28.52
N ALA A 159 45.01 27.74 27.74
CA ALA A 159 45.25 29.17 27.88
C ALA A 159 44.74 29.72 29.21
N THR A 160 43.55 29.31 29.66
CA THR A 160 43.00 29.73 30.96
C THR A 160 43.83 29.19 32.11
N ARG A 161 44.30 27.93 32.04
CA ARG A 161 45.20 27.35 33.04
C ARG A 161 46.52 28.11 33.13
N THR A 162 47.14 28.40 31.99
CA THR A 162 48.40 29.15 31.94
C THR A 162 48.25 30.56 32.49
N ARG A 163 47.16 31.26 32.14
CA ARG A 163 46.86 32.59 32.69
C ARG A 163 46.63 32.55 34.21
N MET A 164 45.96 31.51 34.71
CA MET A 164 45.73 31.36 36.15
C MET A 164 47.05 31.13 36.88
N ASP A 165 47.92 30.27 36.36
CA ASP A 165 49.24 30.00 36.93
C ASP A 165 50.09 31.29 36.98
N GLN A 166 50.06 32.10 35.92
CA GLN A 166 50.75 33.41 35.87
C GLN A 166 50.19 34.40 36.89
N VAL A 167 48.86 34.58 36.97
CA VAL A 167 48.24 35.50 37.94
C VAL A 167 48.58 35.10 39.37
N MET A 168 48.60 33.79 39.67
CA MET A 168 48.97 33.29 40.99
C MET A 168 50.45 33.53 41.30
N GLU A 169 51.34 33.40 40.31
CA GLU A 169 52.76 33.71 40.46
C GLU A 169 53.00 35.20 40.75
N ASP A 170 52.36 36.08 39.98
CA ASP A 170 52.48 37.54 40.15
C ASP A 170 51.90 38.00 41.48
N PHE A 171 50.73 37.46 41.88
CA PHE A 171 50.15 37.72 43.19
C PHE A 171 51.09 37.26 44.33
N ASN A 172 51.71 36.09 44.20
CA ASN A 172 52.67 35.61 45.19
C ASN A 172 53.93 36.51 45.27
N LYS A 173 54.40 37.08 44.16
CA LYS A 173 55.51 38.06 44.15
C LYS A 173 55.15 39.35 44.87
N VAL A 174 53.97 39.92 44.59
CA VAL A 174 53.48 41.13 45.29
C VAL A 174 53.34 40.88 46.78
N MET A 175 52.82 39.70 47.17
CA MET A 175 52.73 39.31 48.58
C MET A 175 54.10 39.17 49.25
N ALA A 176 55.12 38.66 48.55
CA ALA A 176 56.48 38.57 49.08
C ALA A 176 57.11 39.96 49.30
N GLN A 177 56.98 40.87 48.33
CA GLN A 177 57.48 42.25 48.42
C GLN A 177 56.86 43.01 49.61
N LEU A 178 55.53 42.93 49.77
CA LEU A 178 54.84 43.55 50.90
C LEU A 178 55.23 42.94 52.26
N LYS A 179 55.64 41.67 52.28
CA LYS A 179 56.08 40.98 53.51
C LYS A 179 57.51 41.35 53.89
N ASP A 180 58.37 41.63 52.91
CA ASP A 180 59.73 42.12 53.13
C ASP A 180 59.73 43.61 53.57
N GLU A 181 58.83 44.44 53.01
CA GLU A 181 58.63 45.83 53.47
C GLU A 181 58.00 45.94 54.88
N LYS A 182 57.36 44.85 55.35
CA LYS A 182 56.81 44.71 56.71
C LYS A 182 57.88 44.77 57.80
N ALA A 183 59.17 44.59 57.45
CA ALA A 183 60.28 44.79 58.36
C ALA A 183 60.50 46.27 58.74
N GLY A 184 59.83 47.23 58.07
CA GLY A 184 60.06 48.68 58.25
C GLY A 184 58.91 49.53 58.82
N ALA A 185 57.62 49.19 58.67
CA ALA A 185 56.52 50.09 59.06
C ALA A 185 55.22 49.38 59.52
N SER A 186 54.61 49.82 60.64
CA SER A 186 53.42 49.17 61.25
C SER A 186 52.12 49.37 60.45
N GLN A 187 52.04 50.39 59.60
CA GLN A 187 50.87 50.72 58.76
C GLN A 187 50.64 49.69 57.63
N ASN A 188 51.67 48.92 57.26
CA ASN A 188 51.60 47.89 56.21
C ASN A 188 50.99 46.57 56.71
N SER A 189 50.88 46.35 58.03
CA SER A 189 50.36 45.11 58.60
C SER A 189 48.86 44.89 58.35
N ALA A 190 48.06 45.95 58.42
CA ALA A 190 46.62 45.90 58.15
C ALA A 190 46.31 45.70 56.65
N LYS A 191 47.10 46.32 55.76
CA LYS A 191 46.99 46.15 54.30
C LYS A 191 47.41 44.75 53.84
N VAL A 192 48.44 44.16 54.46
CA VAL A 192 48.83 42.77 54.20
C VAL A 192 47.73 41.80 54.65
N ALA A 193 47.09 42.05 55.79
CA ALA A 193 45.98 41.20 56.26
C ALA A 193 44.73 41.29 55.36
N SER A 194 44.42 42.47 54.79
CA SER A 194 43.32 42.59 53.81
C SER A 194 43.63 41.87 52.51
N LEU A 195 44.88 41.96 52.01
CA LEU A 195 45.31 41.26 50.81
C LEU A 195 45.40 39.73 51.01
N GLU A 196 45.80 39.25 52.20
CA GLU A 196 45.76 37.82 52.53
C GLU A 196 44.32 37.28 52.56
N LYS A 197 43.36 38.09 53.03
CA LYS A 197 41.94 37.73 53.01
C LYS A 197 41.39 37.70 51.58
N GLU A 198 41.70 38.70 50.77
CA GLU A 198 41.32 38.74 49.35
C GLU A 198 41.96 37.59 48.55
N LYS A 199 43.21 37.23 48.85
CA LYS A 199 43.87 36.03 48.30
C LYS A 199 43.06 34.77 48.56
N MET A 200 42.67 34.54 49.82
CA MET A 200 41.89 33.35 50.19
C MET A 200 40.51 33.35 49.51
N GLU A 201 39.89 34.52 49.33
CA GLU A 201 38.63 34.66 48.59
C GLU A 201 38.80 34.34 47.09
N VAL A 202 39.91 34.76 46.48
CA VAL A 202 40.26 34.43 45.08
C VAL A 202 40.57 32.96 44.91
N GLU A 203 41.35 32.36 45.80
CA GLU A 203 41.62 30.92 45.79
C GLU A 203 40.34 30.11 45.96
N ALA A 204 39.44 30.53 46.86
CA ALA A 204 38.13 29.91 47.02
C ALA A 204 37.24 30.07 45.78
N MET A 205 37.26 31.23 45.12
CA MET A 205 36.55 31.45 43.85
C MET A 205 37.15 30.62 42.72
N GLY A 206 38.47 30.50 42.63
CA GLY A 206 39.17 29.67 41.65
C GLY A 206 38.87 28.17 41.84
N LEU A 207 38.82 27.68 43.08
CA LEU A 207 38.42 26.31 43.38
C LEU A 207 36.95 26.04 43.00
N LYS A 208 36.05 26.98 43.28
CA LYS A 208 34.63 26.88 42.88
C LYS A 208 34.48 26.89 41.35
N TRP A 209 35.15 27.80 40.67
CA TRP A 209 35.15 27.87 39.21
C TRP A 209 35.71 26.58 38.59
N LYS A 210 36.82 26.06 39.12
CA LYS A 210 37.40 24.79 38.68
C LYS A 210 36.42 23.62 38.87
N ALA A 211 35.77 23.52 40.02
CA ALA A 211 34.77 22.49 40.27
C ALA A 211 33.55 22.61 39.33
N GLU A 212 33.13 23.83 39.00
CA GLU A 212 32.07 24.07 38.01
C GLU A 212 32.51 23.68 36.59
N MET A 213 33.73 24.03 36.18
CA MET A 213 34.31 23.64 34.89
C MET A 213 34.45 22.13 34.75
N ASP A 214 34.91 21.44 35.79
CA ASP A 214 35.04 19.98 35.82
C ASP A 214 33.67 19.31 35.73
N ARG A 215 32.67 19.83 36.46
CA ARG A 215 31.28 19.34 36.38
C ARG A 215 30.70 19.50 34.98
N LEU A 216 30.81 20.69 34.38
CA LEU A 216 30.31 20.96 33.02
C LEU A 216 31.02 20.09 31.98
N THR A 217 32.32 19.85 32.15
CA THR A 217 33.11 18.98 31.27
C THR A 217 32.66 17.52 31.37
N GLN A 218 32.42 17.01 32.57
CA GLN A 218 31.88 15.65 32.76
C GLN A 218 30.47 15.49 32.21
N GLU A 219 29.61 16.50 32.34
CA GLU A 219 28.25 16.48 31.79
C GLU A 219 28.28 16.46 30.24
N MET A 220 29.16 17.26 29.62
CA MET A 220 29.36 17.22 28.17
C MET A 220 29.87 15.85 27.69
N GLN A 221 30.84 15.25 28.38
CA GLN A 221 31.37 13.93 28.02
C GLN A 221 30.29 12.84 28.07
N ARG A 222 29.46 12.84 29.12
CA ARG A 222 28.32 11.89 29.23
C ARG A 222 27.31 12.09 28.10
N LEU A 223 26.98 13.34 27.75
CA LEU A 223 26.06 13.63 26.65
C LEU A 223 26.63 13.21 25.29
N GLN A 224 27.94 13.36 25.08
CA GLN A 224 28.62 12.87 23.87
C GLN A 224 28.62 11.33 23.78
N GLU A 225 28.79 10.62 24.90
CA GLU A 225 28.67 9.16 24.95
C GLU A 225 27.24 8.70 24.64
N GLN A 226 26.24 9.37 25.21
CA GLN A 226 24.83 9.10 24.91
C GLN A 226 24.49 9.40 23.45
N GLN A 227 25.08 10.44 22.87
CA GLN A 227 24.91 10.80 21.46
C GLN A 227 25.43 9.70 20.52
N LYS A 228 26.51 8.99 20.88
CA LYS A 228 27.03 7.88 20.06
C LYS A 228 26.05 6.71 19.97
N LEU A 229 25.23 6.50 21.01
CA LEU A 229 24.32 5.37 21.15
C LEU A 229 22.87 5.68 20.72
N SER A 230 22.52 6.96 20.50
CA SER A 230 21.13 7.38 20.35
C SER A 230 20.64 7.50 18.89
N SER A 231 19.31 7.53 18.76
CA SER A 231 18.59 7.69 17.49
C SER A 231 18.73 9.12 16.92
N ALA A 232 18.39 9.33 15.63
CA ALA A 232 18.63 10.61 14.95
C ALA A 232 17.92 11.82 15.60
N SER A 233 16.71 11.64 16.14
CA SER A 233 15.96 12.68 16.85
C SER A 233 16.55 13.00 18.22
N GLU A 234 17.05 11.99 18.93
CA GLU A 234 17.74 12.16 20.21
C GLU A 234 19.10 12.84 20.04
N LYS A 235 19.79 12.56 18.93
CA LYS A 235 21.06 13.23 18.58
C LYS A 235 20.90 14.74 18.46
N ALA A 236 19.87 15.22 17.76
CA ALA A 236 19.62 16.66 17.61
C ALA A 236 19.35 17.35 18.96
N TYR A 237 18.62 16.69 19.87
CA TYR A 237 18.40 17.21 21.22
C TYR A 237 19.72 17.26 22.02
N LEU A 238 20.51 16.18 21.98
CA LEU A 238 21.80 16.10 22.68
C LEU A 238 22.79 17.14 22.16
N ASP A 239 22.84 17.37 20.84
CA ASP A 239 23.66 18.43 20.21
C ASP A 239 23.26 19.82 20.72
N SER A 240 21.96 20.11 20.78
CA SER A 240 21.47 21.39 21.31
C SER A 240 21.87 21.61 22.78
N ARG A 241 21.86 20.54 23.59
CA ARG A 241 22.25 20.59 25.00
C ARG A 241 23.75 20.78 25.18
N ILE A 242 24.59 20.12 24.37
CA ILE A 242 26.04 20.31 24.37
C ILE A 242 26.40 21.76 24.05
N LEU A 243 25.74 22.36 23.05
CA LEU A 243 25.94 23.78 22.71
C LEU A 243 25.56 24.73 23.85
N GLN A 244 24.46 24.46 24.57
CA GLN A 244 24.08 25.24 25.75
C GLN A 244 25.12 25.15 26.86
N LEU A 245 25.66 23.95 27.14
CA LEU A 245 26.70 23.77 28.15
C LEU A 245 28.01 24.48 27.77
N GLN A 246 28.37 24.53 26.49
CA GLN A 246 29.50 25.32 26.01
C GLN A 246 29.28 26.83 26.22
N ALA A 247 28.06 27.33 25.95
CA ALA A 247 27.71 28.73 26.23
C ALA A 247 27.75 29.06 27.73
N GLN A 248 27.29 28.14 28.59
CA GLN A 248 27.38 28.31 30.04
C GLN A 248 28.84 28.31 30.53
N LYS A 249 29.67 27.43 29.96
CA LYS A 249 31.11 27.35 30.28
C LYS A 249 31.84 28.64 29.93
N THR A 250 31.61 29.18 28.73
CA THR A 250 32.21 30.45 28.29
C THR A 250 31.74 31.64 29.14
N SER A 251 30.46 31.67 29.51
CA SER A 251 29.91 32.69 30.41
C SER A 251 30.51 32.63 31.82
N SER A 252 30.61 31.45 32.44
CA SER A 252 31.22 31.28 33.78
C SER A 252 32.72 31.61 33.75
N THR A 253 33.40 31.28 32.65
CA THR A 253 34.80 31.68 32.44
C THR A 253 34.94 33.21 32.36
N SER A 254 34.07 33.88 31.60
CA SER A 254 34.11 35.34 31.48
C SER A 254 33.81 36.06 32.80
N SER A 255 32.87 35.58 33.59
CA SER A 255 32.53 36.21 34.88
C SER A 255 33.66 36.04 35.90
N PHE A 256 34.31 34.86 35.93
CA PHE A 256 35.48 34.61 36.75
C PHE A 256 36.63 35.57 36.40
N TRP A 257 36.96 35.72 35.12
CA TRP A 257 38.03 36.64 34.69
C TRP A 257 37.69 38.10 34.99
N ALA A 258 36.43 38.52 34.86
CA ALA A 258 36.02 39.87 35.24
C ALA A 258 36.28 40.15 36.74
N SER A 259 35.95 39.19 37.62
CA SER A 259 36.26 39.32 39.05
C SER A 259 37.76 39.34 39.34
N LEU A 260 38.55 38.54 38.61
CA LEU A 260 39.99 38.48 38.78
C LEU A 260 40.69 39.79 38.33
N THR A 261 40.22 40.39 37.24
CA THR A 261 40.74 41.68 36.75
C THR A 261 40.47 42.84 37.72
N SER A 262 39.33 42.85 38.42
CA SER A 262 39.08 43.87 39.45
C SER A 262 40.02 43.75 40.66
N LEU A 263 40.46 42.53 41.00
CA LEU A 263 41.38 42.28 42.11
C LEU A 263 42.82 42.64 41.78
N THR A 264 43.28 42.34 40.57
CA THR A 264 44.62 42.74 40.10
C THR A 264 44.75 44.27 39.99
N GLN A 265 43.69 44.97 39.54
CA GLN A 265 43.63 46.43 39.54
C GLN A 265 43.70 47.04 40.94
N LEU A 266 43.08 46.40 41.95
CA LEU A 266 43.21 46.82 43.35
C LEU A 266 44.65 46.62 43.88
N GLY A 267 45.31 45.52 43.53
CA GLY A 267 46.72 45.29 43.85
C GLY A 267 47.66 46.33 43.25
N GLU A 268 47.48 46.69 41.98
CA GLU A 268 48.24 47.75 41.31
C GLU A 268 47.97 49.14 41.91
N PHE A 269 46.72 49.43 42.32
CA PHE A 269 46.35 50.68 42.98
C PHE A 269 47.02 50.80 44.36
N VAL A 270 47.12 49.70 45.11
CA VAL A 270 47.81 49.66 46.39
C VAL A 270 49.33 49.85 46.24
N LEU A 271 49.95 49.29 45.19
CA LEU A 271 51.36 49.50 44.86
C LEU A 271 51.66 50.96 44.50
N LYS A 272 50.83 51.60 43.67
CA LYS A 272 50.98 53.04 43.33
C LYS A 272 50.83 53.95 44.55
N LEU A 273 49.91 53.63 45.46
CA LEU A 273 49.74 54.37 46.71
C LEU A 273 50.89 54.15 47.70
N LEU A 274 51.66 53.07 47.56
CA LEU A 274 52.87 52.85 48.36
C LEU A 274 54.08 53.60 47.77
N GLU A 275 54.20 53.68 46.44
CA GLU A 275 55.21 54.51 45.76
C GLU A 275 55.02 56.02 46.01
N GLU A 276 53.79 56.50 46.21
CA GLU A 276 53.52 57.92 46.54
C GLU A 276 53.77 58.28 48.02
N VAL A 277 53.92 57.29 48.91
CA VAL A 277 54.07 57.48 50.36
C VAL A 277 55.51 57.20 50.85
N ALA A 278 56.35 56.56 50.03
CA ALA A 278 57.79 56.36 50.26
C ALA A 278 58.62 57.57 49.81
#